data_AF-A0A5N6GMW0-F1
#
_entry.id   AF-A0A5N6GMW0-F1
#
_cell.length_a   1.000
_cell.length_b   1.000
_cell.length_c   1.000
_cell.angle_alpha   90.00
_cell.angle_beta   90.00
_cell.angle_gamma   90.00
#
_symmetry.space_group_name_H-M   'P 1'
#
loop_
_entity.id
_entity.type
_entity.pdbx_description
1 polymer ?
#
loop_
_entity_poly.entity_id
_entity_poly.type
_entity_poly.pdbx_seq_one_letter_code
_entity_poly.pdbx_strand_id
1 'polypeptide(L)'
;MPNRPDKRDYITLASSILQFHPEPVNGVFVDDIDKKAYPSNWDHGKLPAEMGAWRAHMNVMQRIVQDRISTAFVLEDDADWDVNLKKQLQRFASASQLVQGDTGPSHSPYGDLWDLLWIGHCGIQYKTGPIHVTTDDITTVPLPELPRYWHGFPAGGDNGTRLVARMHDGVCSLGYAITYLGAQKLLSALSLTPKGDGAPFDVAIGRFCQNGWLRCIAPFPSLIGLWKAAGPKARESDIHNDDGWIEKETPVGTVYSAMDNAHRLLNGERTVHAVLNDAPAPEIDPTKLELPEGTLKMLDDTGISEIIKGNV
;
A
#
# COMPACT_ATOMS: atom_id res chain seq x y z
N MET A 1 3.74 9.94 14.26
CA MET A 1 3.76 10.03 15.77
C MET A 1 3.09 11.32 16.29
N PRO A 2 2.63 11.42 17.57
CA PRO A 2 2.01 12.65 18.09
C PRO A 2 2.90 13.90 18.09
N ASN A 3 4.22 13.71 18.21
CA ASN A 3 5.25 14.75 18.16
C ASN A 3 5.74 15.07 16.73
N ARG A 4 5.09 14.53 15.69
CA ARG A 4 5.43 14.73 14.28
C ARG A 4 4.31 15.48 13.56
N PRO A 5 4.01 16.73 13.93
CA PRO A 5 2.97 17.52 13.26
C PRO A 5 3.32 17.75 11.78
N ASP A 6 4.61 17.77 11.43
CA ASP A 6 5.09 17.89 10.05
C ASP A 6 4.47 16.82 9.13
N LYS A 7 4.43 15.56 9.58
CA LYS A 7 3.82 14.47 8.81
C LYS A 7 2.31 14.66 8.63
N ARG A 8 1.62 15.20 9.66
CA ARG A 8 0.19 15.51 9.56
C ARG A 8 -0.09 16.66 8.60
N ASP A 9 0.76 17.68 8.59
CA ASP A 9 0.63 18.80 7.68
C ASP A 9 0.69 18.31 6.22
N TYR A 10 1.64 17.43 5.91
CA TYR A 10 1.79 16.83 4.58
C TYR A 10 0.57 16.04 4.15
N ILE A 11 0.12 15.09 4.98
CA ILE A 11 -1.05 14.25 4.68
C ILE A 11 -2.32 15.10 4.55
N THR A 12 -2.50 16.10 5.43
CA THR A 12 -3.67 16.99 5.39
C THR A 12 -3.69 17.79 4.09
N LEU A 13 -2.56 18.38 3.71
CA LEU A 13 -2.46 19.15 2.48
C LEU A 13 -2.69 18.25 1.25
N ALA A 14 -1.93 17.17 1.11
CA ALA A 14 -2.01 16.29 -0.05
C ALA A 14 -3.41 15.67 -0.22
N SER A 15 -4.08 15.33 0.87
CA SER A 15 -5.41 14.71 0.81
C SER A 15 -6.49 15.71 0.44
N SER A 16 -6.32 16.98 0.81
CA SER A 16 -7.21 18.06 0.38
C SER A 16 -7.22 18.26 -1.14
N ILE A 17 -6.07 18.08 -1.80
CA ILE A 17 -5.93 18.18 -3.27
C ILE A 17 -6.80 17.14 -3.96
N LEU A 18 -6.79 15.90 -3.46
CA LEU A 18 -7.60 14.82 -4.00
C LEU A 18 -8.99 14.74 -3.36
N GLN A 19 -9.36 15.64 -2.45
CA GLN A 19 -10.66 15.66 -1.77
C GLN A 19 -10.98 14.35 -1.05
N PHE A 20 -10.08 13.89 -0.19
CA PHE A 20 -10.38 12.89 0.84
C PHE A 20 -9.85 13.37 2.20
N HIS A 21 -10.40 12.84 3.29
CA HIS A 21 -10.15 13.36 4.63
C HIS A 21 -9.72 12.19 5.54
N PRO A 22 -8.41 11.90 5.64
CA PRO A 22 -7.90 10.91 6.56
C PRO A 22 -8.20 11.31 8.00
N GLU A 23 -8.61 10.35 8.81
CA GLU A 23 -8.68 10.55 10.25
C GLU A 23 -7.32 10.21 10.88
N PRO A 24 -6.69 11.14 11.62
CA PRO A 24 -5.38 10.88 12.22
C PRO A 24 -5.50 9.88 13.37
N VAL A 25 -4.68 8.83 13.32
CA VAL A 25 -4.45 7.91 14.45
C VAL A 25 -3.02 8.08 14.94
N ASN A 26 -2.86 8.21 16.25
CA ASN A 26 -1.56 8.42 16.85
C ASN A 26 -0.69 7.15 16.74
N GLY A 27 0.55 7.34 16.29
CA GLY A 27 1.63 6.39 16.55
C GLY A 27 1.91 6.26 18.05
N VAL A 28 2.64 5.22 18.44
CA VAL A 28 2.89 4.88 19.85
C VAL A 28 4.39 4.86 20.11
N PHE A 29 4.85 5.58 21.14
CA PHE A 29 6.22 5.46 21.59
C PHE A 29 6.41 4.11 22.30
N VAL A 30 7.52 3.43 22.04
CA VAL A 30 7.81 2.15 22.68
C VAL A 30 7.85 2.27 24.21
N ASP A 31 8.33 3.41 24.74
CA ASP A 31 8.42 3.67 26.17
C ASP A 31 7.04 3.80 26.86
N ASP A 32 5.98 4.07 26.08
CA ASP A 32 4.59 4.12 26.58
C ASP A 32 3.92 2.74 26.62
N ILE A 33 4.62 1.67 26.19
CA ILE A 33 4.07 0.31 26.13
C ILE A 33 4.60 -0.49 27.33
N ASP A 34 3.71 -0.89 28.25
CA ASP A 34 4.08 -1.83 29.32
C ASP A 34 4.59 -3.14 28.70
N LYS A 35 5.74 -3.63 29.15
CA LYS A 35 6.35 -4.89 28.67
C LYS A 35 5.41 -6.09 28.78
N LYS A 36 4.44 -6.07 29.71
CA LYS A 36 3.40 -7.11 29.85
C LYS A 36 2.42 -7.14 28.67
N ALA A 37 2.31 -6.06 27.90
CA ALA A 37 1.44 -5.96 26.73
C ALA A 37 2.10 -6.50 25.44
N TYR A 38 3.38 -6.88 25.49
CA TYR A 38 4.07 -7.46 24.34
C TYR A 38 3.45 -8.82 24.01
N PRO A 39 3.26 -9.17 22.72
CA PRO A 39 2.90 -10.52 22.32
C PRO A 39 3.86 -11.54 22.92
N SER A 40 3.35 -12.69 23.35
CA SER A 40 4.16 -13.72 24.02
C SER A 40 5.29 -14.30 23.17
N ASN A 41 5.20 -14.14 21.85
CA ASN A 41 6.20 -14.56 20.88
C ASN A 41 7.06 -13.40 20.34
N TRP A 42 6.96 -12.19 20.90
CA TRP A 42 7.76 -11.06 20.44
C TRP A 42 9.24 -11.26 20.77
N ASP A 43 10.08 -11.24 19.74
CA ASP A 43 11.53 -11.42 19.84
C ASP A 43 12.23 -10.14 20.35
N HIS A 44 13.18 -10.30 21.26
CA HIS A 44 14.01 -9.23 21.82
C HIS A 44 15.12 -8.75 20.87
N GLY A 45 15.35 -9.44 19.74
CA GLY A 45 16.27 -9.00 18.68
C GLY A 45 15.71 -7.92 17.75
N LYS A 46 14.43 -7.55 17.90
CA LYS A 46 13.74 -6.51 17.11
C LYS A 46 14.05 -5.11 17.63
N LEU A 47 14.06 -4.12 16.73
CA LEU A 47 14.25 -2.73 17.11
C LEU A 47 13.08 -2.30 18.00
N PRO A 48 13.31 -1.62 19.13
CA PRO A 48 12.23 -1.20 20.03
C PRO A 48 11.13 -0.41 19.32
N ALA A 49 11.49 0.46 18.37
CA ALA A 49 10.54 1.26 17.60
C ALA A 49 9.60 0.44 16.70
N GLU A 50 9.99 -0.76 16.27
CA GLU A 50 9.11 -1.67 15.51
C GLU A 50 7.89 -2.09 16.35
N MET A 51 8.05 -2.21 17.67
CA MET A 51 6.91 -2.46 18.59
C MET A 51 5.96 -1.27 18.66
N GLY A 52 6.49 -0.03 18.61
CA GLY A 52 5.68 1.18 18.55
C GLY A 52 4.80 1.24 17.31
N ALA A 53 5.39 0.97 16.14
CA ALA A 53 4.67 0.86 14.87
C ALA A 53 3.64 -0.27 14.90
N TRP A 54 4.03 -1.45 15.38
CA TRP A 54 3.13 -2.60 15.55
C TRP A 54 1.92 -2.25 16.42
N ARG A 55 2.16 -1.57 17.55
CA ARG A 55 1.11 -1.18 18.48
C ARG A 55 0.16 -0.16 17.87
N ALA A 56 0.67 0.78 17.09
CA ALA A 56 -0.14 1.78 16.39
C ALA A 56 -1.14 1.11 15.42
N HIS A 57 -0.70 0.18 14.58
CA HIS A 57 -1.61 -0.55 13.69
C HIS A 57 -2.61 -1.43 14.46
N MET A 58 -2.19 -2.06 15.56
CA MET A 58 -3.09 -2.85 16.39
C MET A 58 -4.16 -1.98 17.08
N ASN A 59 -3.88 -0.70 17.36
CA ASN A 59 -4.90 0.24 17.85
C ASN A 59 -5.92 0.59 16.75
N VAL A 60 -5.48 0.72 15.49
CA VAL A 60 -6.39 0.86 14.35
C VAL A 60 -7.30 -0.37 14.23
N MET A 61 -6.74 -1.59 14.36
CA MET A 61 -7.54 -2.82 14.33
C MET A 61 -8.57 -2.88 15.47
N GLN A 62 -8.17 -2.49 16.68
CA GLN A 62 -9.09 -2.41 17.82
C GLN A 62 -10.25 -1.46 17.54
N ARG A 63 -9.96 -0.27 16.99
CA ARG A 63 -10.99 0.71 16.65
C ARG A 63 -11.97 0.20 15.59
N ILE A 64 -11.47 -0.40 14.51
CA ILE A 64 -12.32 -0.99 13.47
C ILE A 64 -13.32 -1.98 14.08
N VAL A 65 -12.84 -2.84 14.98
CA VAL A 65 -13.66 -3.86 15.65
C VAL A 65 -14.63 -3.24 16.66
N GLN A 66 -14.16 -2.29 17.47
CA GLN A 66 -14.95 -1.63 18.51
C GLN A 66 -16.10 -0.81 17.90
N ASP A 67 -15.80 -0.03 16.87
CA ASP A 67 -16.73 0.91 16.24
C ASP A 67 -17.57 0.24 15.12
N ARG A 68 -17.37 -1.06 14.87
CA ARG A 68 -18.06 -1.83 13.81
C ARG A 68 -17.88 -1.22 12.41
N ILE A 69 -16.69 -0.71 12.12
CA ILE A 69 -16.35 -0.15 10.80
C ILE A 69 -16.26 -1.31 9.79
N SER A 70 -17.08 -1.27 8.73
CA SER A 70 -17.15 -2.36 7.74
C SER A 70 -15.84 -2.59 7.01
N THR A 71 -15.19 -1.50 6.60
CA THR A 71 -13.90 -1.45 5.91
C THR A 71 -13.20 -0.15 6.25
N ALA A 72 -11.87 -0.19 6.42
CA ALA A 72 -11.05 1.00 6.61
C ALA A 72 -9.88 0.98 5.64
N PHE A 73 -9.49 2.15 5.13
CA PHE A 73 -8.24 2.35 4.40
C PHE A 73 -7.24 3.06 5.32
N VAL A 74 -6.12 2.40 5.58
CA VAL A 74 -5.08 2.82 6.52
C VAL A 74 -3.85 3.24 5.72
N LEU A 75 -3.27 4.39 6.06
CA LEU A 75 -2.07 4.95 5.44
C LEU A 75 -1.02 5.22 6.54
N GLU A 76 0.24 4.97 6.24
CA GLU A 76 1.36 5.44 7.06
C GLU A 76 1.52 6.96 6.93
N ASP A 77 2.14 7.61 7.92
CA ASP A 77 2.20 9.09 7.99
C ASP A 77 3.24 9.72 7.04
N ASP A 78 4.00 8.88 6.35
CA ASP A 78 4.93 9.21 5.28
C ASP A 78 4.48 8.71 3.90
N ALA A 79 3.23 8.24 3.78
CA ALA A 79 2.64 7.81 2.52
C ALA A 79 2.48 8.99 1.55
N ASP A 80 2.74 8.73 0.27
CA ASP A 80 2.44 9.62 -0.85
C ASP A 80 1.63 8.88 -1.93
N TRP A 81 0.95 9.61 -2.79
CA TRP A 81 0.13 9.02 -3.85
C TRP A 81 0.16 9.87 -5.11
N ASP A 82 -0.19 9.23 -6.21
CA ASP A 82 -0.35 9.92 -7.48
C ASP A 82 -1.57 10.86 -7.42
N VAL A 83 -1.51 12.04 -8.07
CA VAL A 83 -2.70 12.91 -8.19
C VAL A 83 -3.89 12.22 -8.85
N ASN A 84 -3.62 11.14 -9.60
CA ASN A 84 -4.61 10.30 -10.26
C ASN A 84 -5.05 9.10 -9.40
N LEU A 85 -4.74 9.06 -8.10
CA LEU A 85 -5.05 7.93 -7.20
C LEU A 85 -6.51 7.47 -7.30
N LYS A 86 -7.48 8.38 -7.40
CA LYS A 86 -8.90 8.00 -7.53
C LYS A 86 -9.17 7.17 -8.80
N LYS A 87 -8.55 7.53 -9.93
CA LYS A 87 -8.65 6.77 -11.20
C LYS A 87 -7.93 5.43 -11.08
N GLN A 88 -6.76 5.42 -10.44
CA GLN A 88 -6.01 4.18 -10.19
C GLN A 88 -6.80 3.22 -9.28
N LEU A 89 -7.44 3.74 -8.23
CA LEU A 89 -8.30 2.97 -7.33
C LEU A 89 -9.55 2.43 -8.03
N GLN A 90 -10.12 3.16 -9.01
CA GLN A 90 -11.20 2.65 -9.85
C GLN A 90 -10.74 1.48 -10.73
N ARG A 91 -9.57 1.57 -11.36
CA ARG A 91 -8.98 0.47 -12.14
C ARG A 91 -8.65 -0.73 -11.24
N PHE A 92 -8.07 -0.48 -10.07
CA PHE A 92 -7.80 -1.51 -9.07
C PHE A 92 -9.08 -2.18 -8.56
N ALA A 93 -10.17 -1.44 -8.38
CA ALA A 93 -11.48 -1.96 -7.97
C ALA A 93 -12.01 -3.00 -8.98
N SER A 94 -12.04 -2.64 -10.26
CA SER A 94 -12.43 -3.55 -11.34
C SER A 94 -11.52 -4.79 -11.42
N ALA A 95 -10.21 -4.59 -11.37
CA ALA A 95 -9.23 -5.68 -11.41
C ALA A 95 -9.37 -6.62 -10.21
N SER A 96 -9.56 -6.07 -9.01
CA SER A 96 -9.77 -6.81 -7.76
C SER A 96 -11.00 -7.71 -7.85
N GLN A 97 -12.12 -7.21 -8.38
CA GLN A 97 -13.31 -8.03 -8.60
C GLN A 97 -13.02 -9.20 -9.56
N LEU A 98 -12.39 -8.92 -10.70
CA LEU A 98 -12.11 -9.94 -11.72
C LEU A 98 -11.24 -11.08 -11.20
N VAL A 99 -10.18 -10.78 -10.43
CA VAL A 99 -9.28 -11.82 -9.90
C VAL A 99 -9.89 -12.66 -8.77
N GLN A 100 -11.01 -12.22 -8.20
CA GLN A 100 -11.75 -13.02 -7.24
C GLN A 100 -12.61 -14.10 -7.90
N GLY A 101 -12.97 -13.92 -9.18
CA GLY A 101 -13.77 -14.88 -9.95
C GLY A 101 -15.23 -14.97 -9.51
N ASP A 102 -15.70 -14.04 -8.66
CA ASP A 102 -17.10 -13.97 -8.24
C ASP A 102 -17.91 -13.16 -9.26
N THR A 103 -19.01 -13.74 -9.74
CA THR A 103 -19.90 -13.13 -10.74
C THR A 103 -21.20 -12.64 -10.13
N GLY A 104 -21.38 -12.82 -8.82
CA GLY A 104 -22.54 -12.30 -8.09
C GLY A 104 -22.51 -10.78 -7.94
N PRO A 105 -23.65 -10.16 -7.59
CA PRO A 105 -23.68 -8.76 -7.17
C PRO A 105 -22.77 -8.55 -5.95
N SER A 106 -21.80 -7.66 -6.07
CA SER A 106 -20.87 -7.30 -4.98
C SER A 106 -21.38 -6.10 -4.20
N HIS A 107 -21.23 -6.12 -2.88
CA HIS A 107 -21.56 -4.98 -2.02
C HIS A 107 -20.44 -3.93 -2.01
N SER A 108 -19.23 -4.36 -2.33
CA SER A 108 -18.03 -3.52 -2.42
C SER A 108 -17.59 -3.35 -3.88
N PRO A 109 -17.13 -2.16 -4.30
CA PRO A 109 -16.54 -1.97 -5.62
C PRO A 109 -15.23 -2.76 -5.80
N TYR A 110 -14.64 -3.27 -4.73
CA TYR A 110 -13.43 -4.09 -4.76
C TYR A 110 -13.71 -5.60 -4.72
N GLY A 111 -14.97 -6.03 -4.78
CA GLY A 111 -15.39 -7.41 -4.51
C GLY A 111 -15.60 -7.67 -3.01
N ASP A 112 -16.12 -8.85 -2.66
CA ASP A 112 -16.45 -9.25 -1.29
C ASP A 112 -15.56 -10.40 -0.76
N LEU A 113 -14.67 -10.96 -1.60
CA LEU A 113 -13.80 -12.11 -1.31
C LEU A 113 -12.34 -11.73 -1.00
N TRP A 114 -12.16 -10.63 -0.27
CA TRP A 114 -10.90 -10.17 0.30
C TRP A 114 -11.05 -9.85 1.79
N ASP A 115 -9.95 -9.95 2.53
CA ASP A 115 -9.83 -9.49 3.92
C ASP A 115 -8.90 -8.28 4.00
N LEU A 116 -7.87 -8.23 3.15
CA LEU A 116 -6.91 -7.13 3.05
C LEU A 116 -6.59 -6.79 1.57
N LEU A 117 -6.67 -5.51 1.22
CA LEU A 117 -6.13 -4.98 -0.04
C LEU A 117 -4.82 -4.27 0.27
N TRP A 118 -3.70 -4.77 -0.24
CA TRP A 118 -2.38 -4.22 0.05
C TRP A 118 -1.99 -3.22 -1.04
N ILE A 119 -2.43 -1.97 -0.87
CA ILE A 119 -2.40 -0.94 -1.91
C ILE A 119 -1.03 -0.24 -1.98
N GLY A 120 -0.34 -0.18 -0.84
CA GLY A 120 0.95 0.44 -0.59
C GLY A 120 1.96 -0.53 0.02
N HIS A 121 3.00 -0.88 -0.72
CA HIS A 121 4.02 -1.85 -0.29
C HIS A 121 5.39 -1.58 -0.95
N CYS A 122 6.45 -2.16 -0.38
CA CYS A 122 7.80 -2.11 -0.98
C CYS A 122 8.21 -3.42 -1.64
N GLY A 123 7.29 -4.38 -1.73
CA GLY A 123 7.62 -5.74 -2.13
C GLY A 123 6.42 -6.65 -2.04
N ILE A 124 6.14 -7.42 -3.09
CA ILE A 124 5.09 -8.44 -3.10
C ILE A 124 5.47 -9.66 -3.92
N GLN A 125 4.81 -10.77 -3.62
CA GLN A 125 4.75 -11.98 -4.43
C GLN A 125 3.30 -12.36 -4.67
N TYR A 126 2.98 -12.89 -5.85
CA TYR A 126 1.64 -13.38 -6.17
C TYR A 126 1.52 -14.88 -5.95
N LYS A 127 0.29 -15.32 -5.65
CA LYS A 127 -0.09 -16.74 -5.76
C LYS A 127 -0.37 -17.06 -7.23
N THR A 128 -0.18 -18.32 -7.62
CA THR A 128 -0.70 -18.81 -8.89
C THR A 128 -2.23 -18.68 -8.92
N GLY A 129 -2.79 -18.43 -10.10
CA GLY A 129 -4.22 -18.19 -10.29
C GLY A 129 -4.52 -16.98 -11.17
N PRO A 130 -5.76 -16.45 -11.10
CA PRO A 130 -6.17 -15.30 -11.90
C PRO A 130 -5.33 -14.07 -11.60
N ILE A 131 -4.87 -13.40 -12.66
CA ILE A 131 -4.11 -12.15 -12.61
C ILE A 131 -4.69 -11.18 -13.63
N HIS A 132 -4.91 -9.95 -13.22
CA HIS A 132 -5.34 -8.89 -14.13
C HIS A 132 -4.12 -8.13 -14.63
N VAL A 133 -4.00 -7.96 -15.94
CA VAL A 133 -2.86 -7.32 -16.60
C VAL A 133 -3.34 -6.12 -17.41
N THR A 134 -2.78 -4.95 -17.11
CA THR A 134 -3.00 -3.69 -17.84
C THR A 134 -1.67 -3.28 -18.44
N THR A 135 -1.63 -2.94 -19.72
CA THR A 135 -0.43 -2.41 -20.39
C THR A 135 -0.62 -0.94 -20.71
N ASP A 136 0.46 -0.26 -21.08
CA ASP A 136 0.46 1.15 -21.50
C ASP A 136 -0.03 2.13 -20.41
N ASP A 137 0.07 1.73 -19.14
CA ASP A 137 -0.28 2.57 -18.00
C ASP A 137 0.89 3.49 -17.63
N ILE A 138 0.80 4.74 -18.10
CA ILE A 138 1.81 5.79 -17.85
C ILE A 138 1.92 6.22 -16.37
N THR A 139 1.05 5.71 -15.49
CA THR A 139 1.09 5.97 -14.05
C THR A 139 1.76 4.83 -13.26
N THR A 140 2.36 3.87 -13.96
CA THR A 140 3.22 2.84 -13.35
C THR A 140 4.65 3.36 -13.26
N VAL A 141 5.27 3.20 -12.09
CA VAL A 141 6.68 3.51 -11.93
C VAL A 141 7.51 2.45 -12.68
N PRO A 142 8.41 2.85 -13.60
CA PRO A 142 9.29 1.93 -14.30
C PRO A 142 10.11 1.08 -13.32
N LEU A 143 10.39 -0.17 -13.69
CA LEU A 143 11.12 -1.11 -12.83
C LEU A 143 12.48 -0.58 -12.32
N PRO A 144 13.30 0.10 -13.13
CA PRO A 144 14.59 0.64 -12.67
C PRO A 144 14.46 1.77 -11.64
N GLU A 145 13.31 2.45 -11.63
CA GLU A 145 13.00 3.59 -10.75
C GLU A 145 12.25 3.17 -9.48
N LEU A 146 11.86 1.89 -9.38
CA LEU A 146 11.29 1.37 -8.15
C LEU A 146 12.35 1.38 -7.04
N PRO A 147 11.96 1.69 -5.79
CA PRO A 147 12.86 1.52 -4.65
C PRO A 147 13.29 0.07 -4.52
N ARG A 148 14.22 -0.20 -3.58
CA ARG A 148 14.62 -1.57 -3.24
C ARG A 148 13.38 -2.44 -3.04
N TYR A 149 13.14 -3.33 -4.00
CA TYR A 149 11.93 -4.11 -4.06
C TYR A 149 12.19 -5.47 -3.41
N TRP A 150 11.74 -5.60 -2.16
CA TRP A 150 11.91 -6.81 -1.38
C TRP A 150 11.03 -7.90 -2.02
N HIS A 151 11.57 -9.10 -2.26
CA HIS A 151 10.98 -10.18 -3.08
C HIS A 151 11.26 -10.16 -4.60
N GLY A 152 11.87 -9.10 -5.15
CA GLY A 152 12.07 -8.98 -6.60
C GLY A 152 10.76 -8.74 -7.35
N PHE A 153 10.84 -8.48 -8.66
CA PHE A 153 9.65 -8.16 -9.45
C PHE A 153 8.82 -9.43 -9.73
N PRO A 154 7.48 -9.37 -9.59
CA PRO A 154 6.62 -10.51 -9.92
C PRO A 154 6.72 -10.85 -11.41
N ALA A 155 6.41 -12.11 -11.75
CA ALA A 155 6.34 -12.56 -13.13
C ALA A 155 5.38 -11.68 -13.95
N GLY A 156 5.81 -11.27 -15.14
CA GLY A 156 5.08 -10.34 -16.01
C GLY A 156 5.16 -8.87 -15.59
N GLY A 157 5.92 -8.53 -14.55
CA GLY A 157 6.25 -7.14 -14.24
C GLY A 157 7.13 -6.54 -15.34
N ASP A 158 6.67 -5.43 -15.91
CA ASP A 158 7.38 -4.68 -16.96
C ASP A 158 7.01 -3.18 -16.86
N ASN A 159 7.78 -2.33 -17.53
CA ASN A 159 7.49 -0.91 -17.62
C ASN A 159 6.13 -0.68 -18.30
N GLY A 160 5.33 0.26 -17.78
CA GLY A 160 3.99 0.51 -18.31
C GLY A 160 2.97 -0.59 -17.98
N THR A 161 3.34 -1.61 -17.22
CA THR A 161 2.47 -2.75 -16.90
C THR A 161 1.97 -2.70 -15.46
N ARG A 162 0.65 -2.71 -15.29
CA ARG A 162 0.01 -2.87 -13.98
C ARG A 162 -0.61 -4.26 -13.84
N LEU A 163 -0.14 -4.98 -12.84
CA LEU A 163 -0.66 -6.27 -12.44
C LEU A 163 -1.55 -6.11 -11.21
N VAL A 164 -2.58 -6.93 -11.08
CA VAL A 164 -3.36 -7.08 -9.84
C VAL A 164 -3.66 -8.56 -9.66
N ALA A 165 -3.38 -9.13 -8.49
CA ALA A 165 -3.65 -10.54 -8.22
C ALA A 165 -3.73 -10.82 -6.72
N ARG A 166 -4.13 -12.05 -6.38
CA ARG A 166 -4.05 -12.56 -5.01
C ARG A 166 -2.59 -12.67 -4.57
N MET A 167 -2.30 -12.13 -3.40
CA MET A 167 -0.94 -12.05 -2.88
C MET A 167 -0.54 -13.35 -2.17
N HIS A 168 0.71 -13.77 -2.36
CA HIS A 168 1.39 -14.79 -1.57
C HIS A 168 2.08 -14.17 -0.36
N ASP A 169 2.91 -13.15 -0.54
CA ASP A 169 3.63 -12.48 0.54
C ASP A 169 3.89 -11.01 0.18
N GLY A 170 4.25 -10.19 1.15
CA GLY A 170 4.57 -8.78 0.94
C GLY A 170 5.13 -8.08 2.17
N VAL A 171 5.71 -6.89 1.97
CA VAL A 171 6.36 -6.08 3.02
C VAL A 171 6.13 -4.58 2.83
N CYS A 172 6.37 -3.82 3.90
CA CYS A 172 5.90 -2.45 4.13
C CYS A 172 4.38 -2.34 4.18
N SER A 173 3.88 -1.35 4.92
CA SER A 173 2.43 -1.12 5.10
C SER A 173 2.00 0.32 4.79
N LEU A 174 2.70 0.98 3.85
CA LEU A 174 2.45 2.36 3.39
C LEU A 174 0.96 2.66 3.18
N GLY A 175 0.22 1.68 2.65
CA GLY A 175 -1.24 1.76 2.54
C GLY A 175 -1.91 0.40 2.43
N TYR A 176 -2.96 0.15 3.21
CA TYR A 176 -3.77 -1.06 3.06
C TYR A 176 -5.22 -0.81 3.45
N ALA A 177 -6.15 -1.45 2.73
CA ALA A 177 -7.53 -1.53 3.15
C ALA A 177 -7.79 -2.86 3.85
N ILE A 178 -8.63 -2.86 4.88
CA ILE A 178 -8.97 -4.06 5.64
C ILE A 178 -10.45 -4.10 5.96
N THR A 179 -11.05 -5.29 5.92
CA THR A 179 -12.44 -5.51 6.35
C THR A 179 -12.55 -5.62 7.87
N TYR A 180 -13.75 -5.42 8.40
CA TYR A 180 -14.07 -5.70 9.80
C TYR A 180 -13.59 -7.11 10.23
N LEU A 181 -13.89 -8.12 9.41
CA LEU A 181 -13.48 -9.50 9.67
C LEU A 181 -11.95 -9.66 9.59
N GLY A 182 -11.29 -9.00 8.64
CA GLY A 182 -9.84 -8.95 8.56
C GLY A 182 -9.20 -8.37 9.83
N ALA A 183 -9.76 -7.29 10.37
CA ALA A 183 -9.29 -6.71 11.63
C ALA A 183 -9.47 -7.66 12.82
N GLN A 184 -10.61 -8.36 12.92
CA GLN A 184 -10.81 -9.40 13.94
C GLN A 184 -9.80 -10.55 13.82
N LYS A 185 -9.55 -11.02 12.59
CA LYS A 185 -8.55 -12.05 12.30
C LYS A 185 -7.15 -11.63 12.73
N LEU A 186 -6.77 -10.37 12.49
CA LEU A 186 -5.49 -9.81 12.93
C LEU A 186 -5.39 -9.71 14.45
N LEU A 187 -6.40 -9.17 15.14
CA LEU A 187 -6.41 -9.12 16.60
C LEU A 187 -6.28 -10.53 17.22
N SER A 188 -6.99 -11.50 16.67
CA SER A 188 -6.90 -12.89 17.10
C SER A 188 -5.49 -13.46 16.92
N ALA A 189 -4.90 -13.26 15.75
CA ALA A 189 -3.66 -13.92 15.37
C ALA A 189 -2.39 -13.21 15.89
N LEU A 190 -2.44 -11.89 16.08
CA LEU A 190 -1.30 -11.09 16.52
C LEU A 190 -1.28 -10.83 18.03
N SER A 191 -2.44 -10.78 18.69
CA SER A 191 -2.53 -10.44 20.12
C SER A 191 -3.07 -11.58 20.98
N LEU A 192 -4.19 -12.21 20.58
CA LEU A 192 -4.87 -13.18 21.46
C LEU A 192 -4.15 -14.54 21.50
N THR A 193 -3.82 -15.09 20.33
CA THR A 193 -3.14 -16.39 20.20
C THR A 193 -2.01 -16.32 19.18
N PRO A 194 -0.94 -15.55 19.46
CA PRO A 194 0.18 -15.43 18.54
C PRO A 194 0.93 -16.76 18.41
N LYS A 195 1.28 -17.12 17.17
CA LYS A 195 1.97 -18.37 16.82
C LYS A 195 3.23 -18.06 16.00
N GLY A 196 4.21 -18.94 16.08
CA GLY A 196 5.50 -18.79 15.40
C GLY A 196 6.29 -17.61 15.96
N ASP A 197 7.31 -17.19 15.22
CA ASP A 197 8.19 -16.09 15.64
C ASP A 197 7.48 -14.73 15.47
N GLY A 198 7.51 -13.91 16.52
CA GLY A 198 7.03 -12.53 16.45
C GLY A 198 7.79 -11.72 15.38
N ALA A 199 7.10 -10.78 14.76
CA ALA A 199 7.64 -9.97 13.68
C ALA A 199 7.02 -8.57 13.67
N PRO A 200 7.70 -7.58 13.05
CA PRO A 200 7.08 -6.31 12.68
C PRO A 200 5.75 -6.51 11.96
N PHE A 201 4.87 -5.51 12.04
CA PHE A 201 3.48 -5.64 11.63
C PHE A 201 3.33 -6.08 10.16
N ASP A 202 4.04 -5.41 9.26
CA ASP A 202 4.05 -5.68 7.82
C ASP A 202 4.46 -7.14 7.50
N VAL A 203 5.57 -7.62 8.09
CA VAL A 203 6.04 -9.00 7.93
C VAL A 203 5.02 -9.99 8.50
N ALA A 204 4.39 -9.65 9.63
CA ALA A 204 3.41 -10.53 10.25
C ALA A 204 2.14 -10.67 9.39
N ILE A 205 1.63 -9.57 8.82
CA ILE A 205 0.46 -9.63 7.93
C ILE A 205 0.79 -10.32 6.59
N GLY A 206 2.01 -10.18 6.07
CA GLY A 206 2.52 -10.92 4.90
C GLY A 206 2.39 -12.43 5.07
N ARG A 207 2.87 -12.95 6.21
CA ARG A 207 2.74 -14.37 6.58
C ARG A 207 1.28 -14.86 6.67
N PHE A 208 0.35 -14.00 7.11
CA PHE A 208 -1.07 -14.36 7.16
C PHE A 208 -1.75 -14.32 5.79
N CYS A 209 -1.25 -13.53 4.84
CA CYS A 209 -1.63 -13.67 3.44
C CYS A 209 -1.09 -14.98 2.85
N GLN A 210 0.16 -15.32 3.20
CA GLN A 210 0.87 -16.51 2.72
C GLN A 210 0.13 -17.79 3.10
N ASN A 211 -0.18 -17.97 4.39
CA ASN A 211 -0.85 -19.16 4.90
C ASN A 211 -2.37 -19.19 4.62
N GLY A 212 -2.92 -18.13 4.02
CA GLY A 212 -4.34 -18.05 3.66
C GLY A 212 -5.28 -17.69 4.80
N TRP A 213 -4.76 -17.33 5.99
CA TRP A 213 -5.57 -16.77 7.07
C TRP A 213 -6.28 -15.48 6.64
N LEU A 214 -5.58 -14.65 5.87
CA LEU A 214 -6.11 -13.48 5.19
C LEU A 214 -6.18 -13.71 3.68
N ARG A 215 -7.30 -13.31 3.07
CA ARG A 215 -7.45 -13.23 1.62
C ARG A 215 -6.91 -11.88 1.15
N CYS A 216 -5.71 -11.87 0.60
CA CYS A 216 -5.01 -10.64 0.24
C CYS A 216 -4.97 -10.42 -1.28
N ILE A 217 -5.19 -9.19 -1.72
CA ILE A 217 -5.07 -8.76 -3.12
C ILE A 217 -4.18 -7.51 -3.16
N ALA A 218 -3.27 -7.43 -4.12
CA ALA A 218 -2.34 -6.32 -4.26
C ALA A 218 -2.16 -5.93 -5.73
N PRO A 219 -1.91 -4.65 -6.05
CA PRO A 219 -1.39 -4.23 -7.34
C PRO A 219 0.13 -4.39 -7.41
N PHE A 220 0.69 -4.40 -8.63
CA PHE A 220 2.10 -4.17 -8.88
C PHE A 220 2.24 -3.27 -10.13
N PRO A 221 3.06 -2.21 -10.08
CA PRO A 221 3.70 -1.65 -8.88
C PRO A 221 2.69 -1.13 -7.84
N SER A 222 3.20 -0.77 -6.66
CA SER A 222 2.44 -0.14 -5.57
C SER A 222 1.70 1.11 -6.05
N LEU A 223 0.51 1.38 -5.50
CA LEU A 223 -0.26 2.61 -5.79
C LEU A 223 0.04 3.74 -4.80
N ILE A 224 0.53 3.37 -3.61
CA ILE A 224 0.97 4.32 -2.59
C ILE A 224 2.50 4.23 -2.52
N GLY A 225 3.14 5.38 -2.64
CA GLY A 225 4.57 5.56 -2.49
C GLY A 225 4.93 6.16 -1.15
N LEU A 226 6.17 6.65 -1.06
CA LEU A 226 6.77 7.25 0.11
C LEU A 226 7.15 8.70 -0.18
N TRP A 227 6.81 9.59 0.74
CA TRP A 227 7.28 10.97 0.73
C TRP A 227 8.54 11.13 1.58
N LYS A 228 9.64 11.52 0.93
CA LYS A 228 10.87 11.93 1.63
C LYS A 228 11.04 13.43 1.54
N ALA A 229 10.76 14.13 2.63
CA ALA A 229 10.97 15.58 2.72
C ALA A 229 12.46 15.95 2.74
N ALA A 230 12.82 17.12 2.22
CA ALA A 230 14.16 17.69 2.40
C ALA A 230 14.47 17.92 3.90
N GLY A 231 15.76 17.85 4.26
CA GLY A 231 16.24 18.05 5.63
C GLY A 231 16.95 16.82 6.23
N PRO A 232 17.07 16.75 7.56
CA PRO A 232 17.74 15.63 8.23
C PRO A 232 17.11 14.27 7.90
N LYS A 233 17.94 13.25 7.62
CA LYS A 233 17.46 11.88 7.33
C LYS A 233 16.66 11.25 8.47
N ALA A 234 16.95 11.61 9.72
CA ALA A 234 16.15 11.23 10.88
C ALA A 234 14.66 11.65 10.81
N ARG A 235 14.27 12.51 9.84
CA ARG A 235 12.86 12.82 9.58
C ARG A 235 12.13 11.72 8.80
N GLU A 236 12.83 10.84 8.11
CA GLU A 236 12.25 9.78 7.29
C GLU A 236 11.49 8.79 8.17
N SER A 237 12.17 8.19 9.16
CA SER A 237 11.63 7.13 10.02
C SER A 237 11.99 7.34 11.49
N ASP A 238 11.05 7.04 12.39
CA ASP A 238 11.31 6.97 13.83
C ASP A 238 11.82 5.56 14.26
N ILE A 239 12.06 4.63 13.31
CA ILE A 239 12.56 3.27 13.58
C ILE A 239 14.09 3.19 13.49
N HIS A 240 14.67 3.88 12.51
CA HIS A 240 16.11 3.90 12.27
C HIS A 240 16.69 5.26 12.66
N ASN A 241 17.88 5.26 13.24
CA ASN A 241 18.61 6.50 13.53
C ASN A 241 19.61 6.76 12.40
N ASP A 242 19.12 7.35 11.31
CA ASP A 242 19.92 7.64 10.13
C ASP A 242 20.50 9.06 10.19
N ASP A 243 21.83 9.14 10.24
CA ASP A 243 22.55 10.39 10.13
C ASP A 243 22.63 10.87 8.67
N GLY A 244 22.53 12.19 8.48
CA GLY A 244 22.74 12.84 7.19
C GLY A 244 21.63 13.79 6.79
N TRP A 245 21.68 14.22 5.53
CA TRP A 245 20.82 15.27 4.99
C TRP A 245 20.29 14.89 3.60
N ILE A 246 19.06 15.30 3.33
CA ILE A 246 18.36 15.20 2.05
C ILE A 246 18.27 16.61 1.49
N GLU A 247 18.98 16.88 0.40
CA GLU A 247 19.04 18.22 -0.20
C GLU A 247 17.71 18.68 -0.78
N LYS A 248 16.94 17.75 -1.35
CA LYS A 248 15.66 18.00 -1.99
C LYS A 248 14.67 16.88 -1.69
N GLU A 249 13.41 17.23 -1.52
CA GLU A 249 12.31 16.28 -1.45
C GLU A 249 12.39 15.24 -2.59
N THR A 250 12.18 13.97 -2.22
CA THR A 250 12.28 12.83 -3.14
C THR A 250 11.06 11.94 -2.94
N PRO A 251 9.98 12.12 -3.71
CA PRO A 251 8.92 11.13 -3.78
C PRO A 251 9.46 9.82 -4.34
N VAL A 252 9.00 8.69 -3.81
CA VAL A 252 9.43 7.37 -4.23
C VAL A 252 8.22 6.48 -4.47
N GLY A 253 8.16 5.78 -5.61
CA GLY A 253 7.07 4.85 -5.90
C GLY A 253 5.79 5.49 -6.45
N THR A 254 5.84 6.76 -6.87
CA THR A 254 4.74 7.45 -7.58
C THR A 254 5.28 8.20 -8.80
N VAL A 255 4.52 8.21 -9.90
CA VAL A 255 4.91 8.97 -11.11
C VAL A 255 4.57 10.45 -10.95
N TYR A 256 3.33 10.78 -10.61
CA TYR A 256 2.87 12.16 -10.45
C TYR A 256 2.48 12.44 -8.99
N SER A 257 3.48 12.53 -8.11
CA SER A 257 3.32 12.71 -6.66
C SER A 257 2.38 13.89 -6.32
N ALA A 258 1.41 13.66 -5.44
CA ALA A 258 0.51 14.71 -4.96
C ALA A 258 1.24 15.73 -4.10
N MET A 259 2.20 15.29 -3.29
CA MET A 259 2.99 16.18 -2.43
C MET A 259 3.97 17.06 -3.25
N ASP A 260 4.67 16.49 -4.22
CA ASP A 260 5.60 17.23 -5.10
C ASP A 260 4.87 18.25 -5.97
N ASN A 261 3.67 17.88 -6.46
CA ASN A 261 2.84 18.74 -7.30
C ASN A 261 1.94 19.70 -6.51
N ALA A 262 1.98 19.68 -5.17
CA ALA A 262 1.07 20.44 -4.32
C ALA A 262 1.13 21.95 -4.58
N HIS A 263 2.35 22.52 -4.62
CA HIS A 263 2.53 23.95 -4.89
C HIS A 263 1.95 24.36 -6.25
N ARG A 264 2.16 23.53 -7.27
CA ARG A 264 1.68 23.80 -8.63
C ARG A 264 0.15 23.82 -8.69
N LEU A 265 -0.48 22.83 -8.07
CA LEU A 265 -1.94 22.71 -8.04
C LEU A 265 -2.60 23.83 -7.21
N LEU A 266 -1.98 24.23 -6.08
CA LEU A 266 -2.45 25.35 -5.27
C LEU A 266 -2.36 26.70 -6.00
N ASN A 267 -1.40 26.85 -6.92
CA ASN A 267 -1.30 28.03 -7.78
C ASN A 267 -2.31 28.03 -8.95
N GLY A 268 -3.22 27.05 -8.99
CA GLY A 268 -4.27 26.96 -10.00
C GLY A 268 -3.79 26.44 -11.36
N GLU A 269 -2.58 25.90 -11.42
CA GLU A 269 -2.10 25.25 -12.64
C GLU A 269 -2.90 23.98 -12.92
N ARG A 270 -3.17 23.74 -14.20
CA ARG A 270 -3.99 22.60 -14.64
C ARG A 270 -3.20 21.32 -14.79
N THR A 271 -1.89 21.44 -15.02
CA THR A 271 -1.02 20.33 -15.34
C THR A 271 -0.26 19.84 -14.12
N VAL A 272 0.17 18.59 -14.26
CA VAL A 272 1.01 17.61 -13.55
C VAL A 272 2.46 17.46 -13.98
N HIS A 273 3.49 17.42 -13.13
CA HIS A 273 4.83 16.96 -13.55
C HIS A 273 5.10 15.58 -13.00
N ALA A 274 5.73 14.75 -13.81
CA ALA A 274 6.29 13.49 -13.35
C ALA A 274 7.52 13.76 -12.47
N VAL A 275 7.67 12.96 -11.42
CA VAL A 275 8.86 12.95 -10.54
C VAL A 275 10.05 12.30 -11.25
N LEU A 276 9.77 11.42 -12.23
CA LEU A 276 10.76 10.66 -12.97
C LEU A 276 11.29 11.49 -14.16
N ASN A 277 12.61 11.55 -14.30
CA ASN A 277 13.25 12.32 -15.38
C ASN A 277 12.88 11.81 -16.78
N ASP A 278 12.80 10.49 -16.95
CA ASP A 278 12.52 9.83 -18.23
C ASP A 278 11.08 9.28 -18.30
N ALA A 279 10.13 9.95 -17.62
CA ALA A 279 8.72 9.59 -17.71
C ALA A 279 8.21 9.66 -19.17
N PRO A 280 7.42 8.68 -19.64
CA PRO A 280 6.85 8.72 -20.99
C PRO A 280 6.04 9.99 -21.27
N ALA A 281 5.41 10.54 -20.23
CA ALA A 281 4.75 11.83 -20.25
C ALA A 281 5.29 12.69 -19.08
N PRO A 282 6.26 13.58 -19.31
CA PRO A 282 6.83 14.43 -18.26
C PRO A 282 5.82 15.41 -17.66
N GLU A 283 4.80 15.77 -18.43
CA GLU A 283 3.72 16.65 -17.99
C GLU A 283 2.35 16.17 -18.52
N ILE A 284 1.34 16.17 -17.65
CA ILE A 284 -0.03 15.76 -18.01
C ILE A 284 -1.08 16.73 -17.46
N ASP A 285 -2.28 16.74 -18.02
CA ASP A 285 -3.47 17.32 -17.38
C ASP A 285 -4.26 16.16 -16.72
N PRO A 286 -4.28 16.03 -15.38
CA PRO A 286 -4.96 14.93 -14.69
C PRO A 286 -6.43 14.82 -15.07
N THR A 287 -7.09 15.92 -15.45
CA THR A 287 -8.51 15.91 -15.83
C THR A 287 -8.74 15.21 -17.16
N LYS A 288 -7.73 15.17 -18.04
CA LYS A 288 -7.78 14.54 -19.36
C LYS A 288 -7.14 13.16 -19.41
N LEU A 289 -6.47 12.73 -18.34
CA LEU A 289 -5.84 11.42 -18.28
C LEU A 289 -6.90 10.31 -18.24
N GLU A 290 -6.89 9.42 -19.22
CA GLU A 290 -7.64 8.17 -19.17
C GLU A 290 -6.67 7.02 -18.91
N LEU A 291 -6.99 6.17 -17.92
CA LEU A 291 -6.18 4.98 -17.63
C LEU A 291 -6.62 3.82 -18.52
N PRO A 292 -5.68 3.03 -19.07
CA PRO A 292 -6.00 1.89 -19.91
C PRO A 292 -6.84 0.84 -19.18
N GLU A 293 -7.60 0.06 -19.96
CA GLU A 293 -8.27 -1.15 -19.48
C GLU A 293 -7.28 -2.31 -19.46
N GLY A 294 -7.51 -3.27 -18.56
CA GLY A 294 -6.73 -4.50 -18.54
C GLY A 294 -7.57 -5.73 -18.86
N THR A 295 -6.91 -6.88 -18.83
CA THR A 295 -7.51 -8.18 -19.14
C THR A 295 -7.18 -9.20 -18.06
N LEU A 296 -8.12 -10.11 -17.82
CA LEU A 296 -7.90 -11.22 -16.90
C LEU A 296 -7.12 -12.34 -17.61
N LYS A 297 -6.04 -12.78 -16.98
CA LYS A 297 -5.10 -13.81 -17.43
C LYS A 297 -4.88 -14.84 -16.31
N MET A 298 -4.09 -15.88 -16.59
CA MET A 298 -3.64 -16.85 -15.59
C MET A 298 -2.15 -16.66 -15.30
N LEU A 299 -1.77 -16.70 -14.03
CA LEU A 299 -0.39 -16.83 -13.56
C LEU A 299 -0.16 -18.26 -13.06
N ASP A 300 0.86 -18.92 -13.57
CA ASP A 300 1.37 -20.20 -13.08
C ASP A 300 2.90 -20.17 -12.94
N ASP A 301 3.51 -21.30 -12.59
CA ASP A 301 4.97 -21.41 -12.38
C ASP A 301 5.79 -21.16 -13.67
N THR A 302 5.15 -21.18 -14.85
CA THR A 302 5.77 -20.92 -16.15
C THR A 302 5.61 -19.47 -16.61
N GLY A 303 4.70 -18.71 -16.00
CA GLY A 303 4.50 -17.28 -16.25
C GLY A 303 3.03 -16.90 -16.42
N ILE A 304 2.80 -15.79 -17.13
CA ILE A 304 1.45 -15.30 -17.43
C ILE A 304 1.00 -15.85 -18.80
N SER A 305 -0.18 -16.45 -18.83
CA SER A 305 -0.81 -17.00 -20.04
C SER A 305 -2.26 -16.53 -20.20
N GLU A 306 -2.76 -16.56 -21.44
CA GLU A 306 -4.17 -16.25 -21.71
C GLU A 306 -5.11 -17.28 -21.07
N ILE A 307 -6.29 -16.84 -20.63
CA ILE A 307 -7.34 -17.77 -20.20
C ILE A 307 -7.87 -18.49 -21.45
N ILE A 308 -7.42 -19.72 -21.67
CA ILE A 308 -7.99 -20.59 -22.69
C ILE A 308 -9.41 -20.93 -22.24
N LYS A 309 -10.42 -20.33 -22.89
CA LYS A 309 -11.82 -20.75 -22.75
C LYS A 309 -11.99 -22.16 -23.33
N GLY A 310 -11.71 -23.17 -22.51
CA GLY A 310 -11.79 -24.59 -22.86
C GLY A 310 -12.85 -25.32 -22.03
N ASN A 311 -14.02 -25.47 -22.64
CA ASN A 311 -15.19 -26.30 -22.30
C ASN A 311 -15.99 -25.95 -21.02
N VAL A 312 -17.19 -25.41 -21.29
CA VAL A 312 -18.40 -25.50 -20.46
C VAL A 312 -18.57 -26.90 -19.88
#